data_AF-X6P3K3-F1
#
_entry.id   AF-X6P3K3-F1
#
_cell.length_a   1.000
_cell.length_b   1.000
_cell.length_c   1.000
_cell.angle_alpha   90.00
_cell.angle_beta   90.00
_cell.angle_gamma   90.00
#
_symmetry.space_group_name_H-M   'P 1'
#
loop_
_entity.id
_entity.type
_entity.pdbx_description
1 polymer ?
#
loop_
_entity_poly.entity_id
_entity_poly.type
_entity_poly.pdbx_seq_one_letter_code
_entity_poly.pdbx_strand_id
1 'polypeptide(L)'
;MTDLMRCSFVFDNFVDLYRAFSIVKKMANENTSIKGGILRAKDRFNPKEVAFGYRDLLVNLNCPGTGLVCEVQFHHEIFYKYKKDSHYVYKRARLFEMGDRNMAYDYVTEHIKPKIGKNEQYVPRNFDKDQGSDEEGGEEGKTTTKGDEGPKETCEELLKKWLPDKSKKSPDGIIQIDVDGTLTSYLQLLVYTYIVIKQDGFDTVESWEDLTEEDLKGMGFKTGHLRVFLKQKTEYFEGKKKKGEQERLALLDKELQSKEDAKKQEHLRQERELNQKLELEKLKVEQEKLKQEKDKREKEEEYRRLQADRQQQLELEKLRLETERVKAQASNSGDDEKQSKSEAVVKGSDIHFYGEHNDSRQLLVRDEIKCSLAVESINVSCQWKDQGWGNQKSRLYLCIFDSNRKEKKEYDLFNIAPHNWTKVSQTFSATSDIVKNISAGDILQFHRYVGGGGGHEVLLLVFFFLTALAEEMCFYVYGIACALSINRCSLQSLLRL
;
A
#
# COMPACT_ATOMS: atom_id res chain seq x y z
N MET A 1 -31.39 4.11 -4.09
CA MET A 1 -29.97 3.77 -3.83
C MET A 1 -29.19 5.06 -3.86
N THR A 2 -28.49 5.45 -2.79
CA THR A 2 -27.85 6.78 -2.68
C THR A 2 -26.33 6.73 -2.77
N ASP A 3 -25.76 5.53 -2.79
CA ASP A 3 -24.33 5.25 -2.70
C ASP A 3 -23.77 4.51 -3.92
N LEU A 4 -24.46 4.59 -5.07
CA LEU A 4 -23.99 4.03 -6.34
C LEU A 4 -22.63 4.66 -6.75
N MET A 5 -22.46 5.95 -6.45
CA MET A 5 -21.19 6.66 -6.58
C MET A 5 -20.83 7.27 -5.23
N ARG A 6 -19.65 6.94 -4.72
CA ARG A 6 -19.14 7.44 -3.45
C ARG A 6 -17.73 8.00 -3.60
N CYS A 7 -17.48 9.15 -2.97
CA CYS A 7 -16.11 9.62 -2.75
C CYS A 7 -15.90 9.97 -1.27
N SER A 8 -14.63 10.01 -0.86
CA SER A 8 -14.23 10.37 0.50
C SER A 8 -13.10 11.39 0.47
N PHE A 9 -13.24 12.44 1.25
CA PHE A 9 -12.20 13.43 1.51
C PHE A 9 -11.75 13.30 2.96
N VAL A 10 -10.44 13.37 3.21
CA VAL A 10 -9.85 13.26 4.55
C VAL A 10 -9.13 14.58 4.86
N PHE A 11 -9.39 15.13 6.04
CA PHE A 11 -8.85 16.42 6.48
C PHE A 11 -8.12 16.28 7.82
N ASP A 12 -7.07 17.06 8.01
CA ASP A 12 -6.27 17.05 9.24
C ASP A 12 -6.92 17.85 10.37
N ASN A 13 -7.87 18.73 10.04
CA ASN A 13 -8.57 19.58 11.00
C ASN A 13 -10.04 19.84 10.59
N PHE A 14 -10.86 20.16 11.59
CA PHE A 14 -12.29 20.43 11.39
C PHE A 14 -12.58 21.72 10.61
N VAL A 15 -11.72 22.74 10.71
CA VAL A 15 -11.95 24.03 10.05
C VAL A 15 -11.97 23.84 8.53
N ASP A 16 -10.99 23.12 7.99
CA ASP A 16 -10.93 22.82 6.56
C ASP A 16 -12.00 21.83 6.11
N LEU A 17 -12.37 20.87 6.96
CA LEU A 17 -13.50 19.96 6.72
C LEU A 17 -14.81 20.75 6.50
N TYR A 18 -15.16 21.64 7.43
CA TYR A 18 -16.38 22.44 7.33
C TYR A 18 -16.29 23.55 6.27
N ARG A 19 -15.08 24.04 5.97
CA ARG A 19 -14.83 24.92 4.81
C ARG A 19 -15.11 24.18 3.51
N ALA A 20 -14.64 22.94 3.36
CA ALA A 20 -14.90 22.12 2.19
C ALA A 20 -16.40 21.82 2.03
N PHE A 21 -17.11 21.52 3.13
CA PHE A 21 -18.57 21.42 3.09
C PHE A 21 -19.24 22.72 2.64
N SER A 22 -18.77 23.88 3.12
CA SER A 22 -19.29 25.19 2.70
C SER A 22 -19.07 25.46 1.21
N ILE A 23 -17.94 25.02 0.65
CA ILE A 23 -17.66 25.07 -0.79
C ILE A 23 -18.64 24.17 -1.55
N VAL A 24 -18.83 22.91 -1.13
CA VAL A 24 -19.78 21.99 -1.76
C VAL A 24 -21.22 22.53 -1.69
N LYS A 25 -21.61 23.12 -0.55
CA LYS A 25 -22.91 23.79 -0.39
C LYS A 25 -23.07 24.97 -1.35
N LYS A 26 -22.05 25.81 -1.49
CA LYS A 26 -22.04 26.93 -2.44
C LYS A 26 -22.17 26.42 -3.88
N MET A 27 -21.36 25.43 -4.27
CA MET A 27 -21.41 24.81 -5.60
C MET A 27 -22.78 24.19 -5.90
N ALA A 28 -23.35 23.46 -4.95
CA ALA A 28 -24.67 22.84 -5.10
C ALA A 28 -25.80 23.86 -5.24
N ASN A 29 -25.65 25.06 -4.68
CA ASN A 29 -26.64 26.13 -4.76
C ASN A 29 -26.48 27.02 -6.01
N GLU A 30 -25.24 27.28 -6.44
CA GLU A 30 -24.94 28.18 -7.56
C GLU A 30 -24.94 27.46 -8.91
N ASN A 31 -24.62 26.17 -8.94
CA ASN A 31 -24.50 25.42 -10.18
C ASN A 31 -25.85 24.83 -10.60
N THR A 32 -26.48 25.41 -11.62
CA THR A 32 -27.76 24.93 -12.18
C THR A 32 -27.71 23.50 -12.72
N SER A 33 -26.52 22.95 -13.00
CA SER A 33 -26.35 21.55 -13.42
C SER A 33 -26.53 20.54 -12.27
N ILE A 34 -26.41 20.96 -11.01
CA ILE A 34 -26.71 20.16 -9.81
C ILE A 34 -28.19 20.36 -9.47
N LYS A 35 -29.06 19.69 -10.23
CA LYS A 35 -30.51 19.79 -10.00
C LYS A 35 -30.84 19.36 -8.57
N GLY A 36 -31.53 20.20 -7.80
CA GLY A 36 -31.96 19.86 -6.43
C GLY A 36 -30.92 20.06 -5.32
N GLY A 37 -29.71 20.53 -5.64
CA GLY A 37 -28.70 20.89 -4.65
C GLY A 37 -28.26 19.73 -3.73
N ILE A 38 -28.04 20.04 -2.44
CA ILE A 38 -27.79 19.02 -1.41
C ILE A 38 -29.12 18.38 -1.01
N LEU A 39 -29.24 17.08 -1.26
CA LEU A 39 -30.44 16.29 -0.93
C LEU A 39 -30.48 15.93 0.55
N ARG A 40 -29.33 15.62 1.14
CA ARG A 40 -29.19 15.24 2.54
C ARG A 40 -27.79 15.54 3.04
N ALA A 41 -27.68 16.08 4.25
CA ALA A 41 -26.44 16.13 4.98
C ALA A 41 -26.65 15.47 6.36
N LYS A 42 -25.69 14.65 6.79
CA LYS A 42 -25.64 14.04 8.12
C LYS A 42 -24.31 14.38 8.77
N ASP A 43 -24.36 15.20 9.82
CA ASP A 43 -23.18 15.52 10.59
C ASP A 43 -23.01 14.52 11.74
N ARG A 44 -22.29 13.43 11.46
CA ARG A 44 -22.01 12.41 12.48
C ARG A 44 -20.94 12.83 13.47
N PHE A 45 -20.36 14.05 13.36
CA PHE A 45 -19.50 14.60 14.41
C PHE A 45 -20.30 15.06 15.63
N ASN A 46 -21.60 15.33 15.46
CA ASN A 46 -22.51 15.64 16.56
C ASN A 46 -22.77 14.39 17.42
N PRO A 47 -22.32 14.34 18.68
CA PRO A 47 -22.41 13.14 19.51
C PRO A 47 -23.87 12.72 19.83
N LYS A 48 -24.84 13.61 19.67
CA LYS A 48 -26.26 13.29 19.87
C LYS A 48 -26.83 12.38 18.78
N GLU A 49 -26.22 12.35 17.60
CA GLU A 49 -26.79 11.67 16.43
C GLU A 49 -26.21 10.28 16.20
N VAL A 50 -25.02 9.98 16.76
CA VAL A 50 -24.30 8.74 16.43
C VAL A 50 -23.61 8.13 17.64
N ALA A 51 -24.16 7.00 18.08
CA ALA A 51 -23.52 6.13 19.05
C ALA A 51 -22.24 5.50 18.43
N PHE A 52 -21.16 5.38 19.23
CA PHE A 52 -19.94 4.57 18.95
C PHE A 52 -18.80 5.11 18.09
N GLY A 53 -18.45 6.39 18.18
CA GLY A 53 -17.13 6.89 17.72
C GLY A 53 -16.88 6.84 16.20
N TYR A 54 -17.78 6.24 15.41
CA TYR A 54 -17.83 6.43 13.97
C TYR A 54 -18.29 7.86 13.69
N ARG A 55 -17.42 8.64 13.04
CA ARG A 55 -17.60 10.07 12.83
C ARG A 55 -17.20 10.43 11.39
N ASP A 56 -18.17 10.96 10.65
CA ASP A 56 -18.01 11.54 9.32
C ASP A 56 -19.08 12.61 9.08
N LEU A 57 -18.89 13.46 8.08
CA LEU A 57 -19.95 14.29 7.53
C LEU A 57 -20.34 13.69 6.18
N LEU A 58 -21.55 13.16 6.07
CA LEU A 58 -22.05 12.50 4.87
C LEU A 58 -23.01 13.42 4.14
N VAL A 59 -22.75 13.68 2.86
CA VAL A 59 -23.53 14.58 2.02
C VAL A 59 -23.98 13.85 0.76
N ASN A 60 -25.29 13.76 0.55
CA ASN A 60 -25.88 13.26 -0.68
C ASN A 60 -26.26 14.44 -1.57
N LEU A 61 -25.79 14.41 -2.82
CA LEU A 61 -26.05 15.44 -3.81
C LEU A 61 -26.21 14.81 -5.20
N ASN A 62 -26.87 15.53 -6.12
CA ASN A 62 -26.98 15.07 -7.49
C ASN A 62 -25.69 15.33 -8.27
N CYS A 63 -25.18 14.31 -8.93
CA CYS A 63 -24.02 14.39 -9.79
C CYS A 63 -24.33 15.29 -11.00
N PRO A 64 -23.52 16.35 -11.24
CA PRO A 64 -23.74 17.27 -12.34
C PRO A 64 -23.95 16.56 -13.68
N GLY A 65 -25.06 16.85 -14.36
CA GLY A 65 -25.32 16.36 -15.72
C GLY A 65 -25.75 14.89 -15.85
N THR A 66 -25.75 14.08 -14.80
CA THR A 66 -26.07 12.64 -14.89
C THR A 66 -27.41 12.25 -14.24
N GLY A 67 -27.92 13.06 -13.31
CA GLY A 67 -29.13 12.74 -12.55
C GLY A 67 -28.94 11.64 -11.50
N LEU A 68 -27.72 11.14 -11.32
CA LEU A 68 -27.37 10.16 -10.30
C LEU A 68 -27.17 10.85 -8.95
N VAL A 69 -27.54 10.17 -7.85
CA VAL A 69 -27.19 10.62 -6.50
C VAL A 69 -25.79 10.12 -6.15
N CYS A 70 -24.90 11.03 -5.78
CA CYS A 70 -23.59 10.74 -5.22
C CYS A 70 -23.58 10.92 -3.71
N GLU A 71 -22.80 10.08 -3.03
CA GLU A 71 -22.48 10.21 -1.62
C GLU A 71 -21.04 10.77 -1.45
N VAL A 72 -20.92 11.95 -0.87
CA VAL A 72 -19.65 12.57 -0.52
C VAL A 72 -19.46 12.47 0.99
N GLN A 73 -18.39 11.80 1.43
CA GLN A 73 -18.06 11.68 2.84
C GLN A 73 -16.85 12.54 3.19
N PHE A 74 -16.96 13.39 4.20
CA PHE A 74 -15.85 14.16 4.75
C PHE A 74 -15.42 13.53 6.08
N HIS A 75 -14.15 13.15 6.17
CA HIS A 75 -13.56 12.49 7.34
C HIS A 75 -12.49 13.38 7.95
N HIS A 76 -12.36 13.37 9.28
CA HIS A 76 -11.14 13.85 9.92
C HIS A 76 -10.14 12.69 9.99
N GLU A 77 -8.84 12.97 9.78
CA GLU A 77 -7.76 11.98 9.74
C GLU A 77 -7.79 10.99 10.92
N ILE A 78 -7.93 11.51 12.15
CA ILE A 78 -8.00 10.70 13.37
C ILE A 78 -9.13 9.66 13.31
N PHE A 79 -10.34 10.04 12.88
CA PHE A 79 -11.45 9.07 12.77
C PHE A 79 -11.30 8.17 11.55
N TYR A 80 -10.75 8.69 10.45
CA TYR A 80 -10.52 7.92 9.24
C TYR A 80 -9.55 6.75 9.48
N LYS A 81 -8.50 7.00 10.28
CA LYS A 81 -7.53 5.96 10.71
C LYS A 81 -8.21 4.76 11.36
N TYR A 82 -9.30 4.99 12.10
CA TYR A 82 -10.07 3.95 12.78
C TYR A 82 -11.42 3.65 12.09
N LYS A 83 -11.60 4.07 10.82
CA LYS A 83 -12.89 3.96 10.12
C LYS A 83 -13.38 2.52 10.02
N LYS A 84 -12.49 1.57 9.70
CA LYS A 84 -12.84 0.15 9.55
C LYS A 84 -13.37 -0.43 10.87
N ASP A 85 -12.62 -0.25 11.94
CA ASP A 85 -12.98 -0.73 13.28
C ASP A 85 -14.26 -0.07 13.79
N SER A 86 -14.35 1.26 13.64
CA SER A 86 -15.51 2.03 14.08
C SER A 86 -16.76 1.68 13.28
N HIS A 87 -16.63 1.42 11.97
CA HIS A 87 -17.75 1.00 11.12
C HIS A 87 -18.25 -0.39 11.50
N TYR A 88 -17.34 -1.32 11.81
CA TYR A 88 -17.69 -2.65 12.29
C TYR A 88 -18.49 -2.59 13.60
N VAL A 89 -18.01 -1.80 14.57
CA VAL A 89 -18.71 -1.61 15.85
C VAL A 89 -20.06 -0.92 15.62
N TYR A 90 -20.09 0.14 14.81
CA TYR A 90 -21.32 0.88 14.49
C TYR A 90 -22.39 -0.01 13.85
N LYS A 91 -22.04 -0.87 12.88
CA LYS A 91 -22.97 -1.81 12.23
C LYS A 91 -23.66 -2.74 13.24
N ARG A 92 -22.99 -3.11 14.33
CA ARG A 92 -23.55 -3.93 15.41
C ARG A 92 -24.32 -3.10 16.42
N ALA A 93 -23.78 -1.96 16.81
CA ALA A 93 -24.38 -1.05 17.78
C ALA A 93 -25.76 -0.54 17.34
N ARG A 94 -25.96 -0.26 16.06
CA ARG A 94 -27.26 0.20 15.54
C ARG A 94 -28.40 -0.81 15.72
N LEU A 95 -28.09 -2.09 15.96
CA LEU A 95 -29.09 -3.12 16.27
C LEU A 95 -29.71 -2.93 17.67
N PHE A 96 -29.11 -2.07 18.50
CA PHE A 96 -29.55 -1.76 19.86
C PHE A 96 -30.16 -0.35 19.96
N GLU A 97 -30.51 0.27 18.84
CA GLU A 97 -31.24 1.55 18.81
C GLU A 97 -32.72 1.30 19.18
N MET A 98 -33.17 1.89 20.28
CA MET A 98 -34.57 1.87 20.73
C MET A 98 -35.03 3.31 20.97
N GLY A 99 -35.84 3.83 20.05
CA GLY A 99 -36.25 5.24 20.06
C GLY A 99 -35.05 6.18 19.88
N ASP A 100 -34.93 7.17 20.76
CA ASP A 100 -33.83 8.16 20.73
C ASP A 100 -32.59 7.70 21.53
N ARG A 101 -32.55 6.44 22.00
CA ARG A 101 -31.45 5.90 22.81
C ARG A 101 -30.83 4.67 22.16
N ASN A 102 -29.54 4.46 22.43
CA ASN A 102 -28.84 3.26 22.04
C ASN A 102 -28.42 2.48 23.30
N MET A 103 -29.05 1.33 23.54
CA MET A 103 -28.84 0.54 24.76
C MET A 103 -27.40 0.07 24.91
N ALA A 104 -26.71 -0.20 23.79
CA ALA A 104 -25.30 -0.59 23.85
C ALA A 104 -24.44 0.59 24.35
N TYR A 105 -24.81 1.84 24.01
CA TYR A 105 -24.06 3.01 24.46
C TYR A 105 -24.25 3.25 25.96
N ASP A 106 -25.49 3.10 26.44
CA ASP A 106 -25.81 3.18 27.86
C ASP A 106 -25.02 2.11 28.63
N TYR A 107 -25.02 0.87 28.14
CA TYR A 107 -24.24 -0.23 28.72
C TYR A 107 -22.73 0.06 28.76
N VAL A 108 -22.14 0.55 27.66
CA VAL A 108 -20.71 0.88 27.62
C VAL A 108 -20.40 2.04 28.57
N THR A 109 -21.25 3.04 28.63
CA THR A 109 -21.07 4.21 29.50
C THR A 109 -21.16 3.82 30.97
N GLU A 110 -22.10 2.96 31.33
CA GLU A 110 -22.36 2.54 32.71
C GLU A 110 -21.36 1.48 33.20
N HIS A 111 -21.05 0.47 32.38
CA HIS A 111 -20.31 -0.71 32.84
C HIS A 111 -18.87 -0.84 32.34
N ILE A 112 -18.53 -0.21 31.22
CA ILE A 112 -17.21 -0.37 30.58
C ILE A 112 -16.34 0.86 30.79
N LYS A 113 -16.87 2.07 30.54
CA LYS A 113 -16.14 3.33 30.66
C LYS A 113 -15.49 3.55 32.04
N PRO A 114 -16.12 3.19 33.18
CA PRO A 114 -15.47 3.31 34.49
C PRO A 114 -14.29 2.35 34.70
N LYS A 115 -14.20 1.27 33.91
CA LYS A 115 -13.15 0.25 34.00
C LYS A 115 -11.94 0.58 33.12
N ILE A 116 -12.09 1.45 32.12
CA ILE A 116 -11.03 1.88 31.23
C ILE A 116 -10.16 2.92 31.95
N GLY A 117 -8.86 2.65 32.12
CA GLY A 117 -7.93 3.60 32.71
C GLY A 117 -7.86 4.92 31.94
N LYS A 118 -7.64 6.05 32.62
CA LYS A 118 -7.56 7.40 31.99
C LYS A 118 -6.53 7.51 30.85
N ASN A 119 -5.55 6.62 30.83
CA ASN A 119 -4.44 6.61 29.87
C ASN A 119 -4.52 5.45 28.88
N GLU A 120 -5.57 4.62 28.93
CA GLU A 120 -5.74 3.53 27.97
C GLU A 120 -6.13 4.12 26.61
N GLN A 121 -5.28 3.87 25.61
CA GLN A 121 -5.56 4.22 24.23
C GLN A 121 -6.10 3.01 23.49
N TYR A 122 -7.03 3.26 22.57
CA TYR A 122 -7.51 2.22 21.67
C TYR A 122 -6.35 1.72 20.80
N VAL A 123 -6.02 0.44 20.94
CA VAL A 123 -5.08 -0.23 20.04
C VAL A 123 -5.91 -0.82 18.89
N PRO A 124 -5.77 -0.30 17.66
CA PRO A 124 -6.47 -0.85 16.52
C PRO A 124 -6.13 -2.32 16.40
N ARG A 125 -7.13 -3.16 16.11
CA ARG A 125 -6.81 -4.55 15.80
C ARG A 125 -6.00 -4.52 14.52
N ASN A 126 -4.83 -5.16 14.54
CA ASN A 126 -4.25 -5.64 13.31
C ASN A 126 -5.24 -6.67 12.78
N PHE A 127 -6.19 -6.22 11.96
CA PHE A 127 -6.84 -7.08 10.99
C PHE A 127 -5.73 -7.46 10.03
N ASP A 128 -4.88 -8.40 10.47
CA ASP A 128 -3.91 -9.04 9.63
C ASP A 128 -4.65 -9.51 8.38
N LYS A 129 -3.98 -9.38 7.25
CA LYS A 129 -4.43 -9.56 5.86
C LYS A 129 -5.09 -10.93 5.55
N ASP A 130 -5.33 -11.76 6.57
CA ASP A 130 -5.80 -13.14 6.48
C ASP A 130 -7.31 -13.33 6.59
N GLN A 131 -8.08 -12.33 7.03
CA GLN A 131 -9.52 -12.37 6.84
C GLN A 131 -9.87 -11.45 5.68
N GLY A 132 -10.15 -12.10 4.54
CA GLY A 132 -10.47 -11.48 3.27
C GLY A 132 -11.28 -10.21 3.47
N SER A 133 -10.71 -9.10 3.01
CA SER A 133 -11.40 -7.85 2.88
C SER A 133 -12.70 -8.11 2.13
N ASP A 134 -13.82 -7.97 2.82
CA ASP A 134 -15.11 -7.62 2.21
C ASP A 134 -14.99 -6.20 1.63
N GLU A 135 -14.11 -6.06 0.64
CA GLU A 135 -14.16 -5.00 -0.34
C GLU A 135 -15.37 -5.32 -1.21
N GLU A 136 -16.52 -4.74 -0.82
CA GLU A 136 -17.64 -4.48 -1.71
C GLU A 136 -17.12 -3.63 -2.88
N GLY A 137 -16.68 -4.28 -3.97
CA GLY A 137 -16.24 -3.61 -5.18
C GLY A 137 -15.31 -4.42 -6.07
N GLY A 138 -15.80 -5.55 -6.60
CA GLY A 138 -15.11 -6.31 -7.64
C GLY A 138 -15.61 -7.74 -7.75
N GLU A 139 -16.55 -7.97 -8.67
CA GLU A 139 -16.83 -9.32 -9.19
C GLU A 139 -15.52 -9.91 -9.73
N GLU A 140 -15.00 -10.95 -9.08
CA GLU A 140 -14.88 -12.31 -9.62
C GLU A 140 -14.07 -13.18 -8.64
N GLY A 141 -14.70 -14.25 -8.16
CA GLY A 141 -13.98 -15.44 -7.69
C GLY A 141 -13.44 -15.45 -6.26
N LYS A 142 -14.29 -15.26 -5.24
CA LYS A 142 -13.98 -15.81 -3.89
C LYS A 142 -15.20 -16.49 -3.29
N THR A 143 -15.19 -17.81 -3.33
CA THR A 143 -16.16 -18.71 -2.71
C THR A 143 -16.10 -18.56 -1.19
N THR A 144 -16.85 -17.61 -0.65
CA THR A 144 -17.32 -17.74 0.73
C THR A 144 -18.15 -19.01 0.79
N THR A 145 -17.69 -20.01 1.53
CA THR A 145 -18.49 -21.16 1.97
C THR A 145 -19.61 -20.63 2.86
N LYS A 146 -20.66 -20.06 2.24
CA LYS A 146 -22.01 -20.16 2.79
C LYS A 146 -22.18 -21.65 3.03
N GLY A 147 -22.22 -22.07 4.30
CA GLY A 147 -22.75 -23.38 4.63
C GLY A 147 -24.07 -23.47 3.86
N ASP A 148 -24.17 -24.48 3.01
CA ASP A 148 -25.34 -24.76 2.20
C ASP A 148 -26.46 -25.18 3.18
N GLU A 149 -26.97 -24.19 3.92
CA GLU A 149 -28.23 -24.28 4.61
C GLU A 149 -29.24 -24.44 3.49
N GLY A 150 -29.47 -25.70 3.11
CA GLY A 150 -30.52 -26.06 2.17
C GLY A 150 -31.81 -25.32 2.54
N PRO A 151 -32.67 -25.04 1.55
CA PRO A 151 -33.86 -24.22 1.76
C PRO A 151 -34.60 -24.63 3.03
N LYS A 152 -34.75 -23.68 3.97
CA LYS A 152 -35.44 -23.92 5.24
C LYS A 152 -36.87 -24.32 4.92
N GLU A 153 -37.24 -25.56 5.23
CA GLU A 153 -38.62 -26.03 5.07
C GLU A 153 -39.54 -25.10 5.88
N THR A 154 -40.53 -24.55 5.22
CA THR A 154 -41.53 -23.68 5.85
C THR A 154 -42.55 -24.52 6.63
N CYS A 155 -43.23 -23.91 7.60
CA CYS A 155 -44.34 -24.54 8.32
C CYS A 155 -45.40 -25.12 7.37
N GLU A 156 -45.70 -24.40 6.28
CA GLU A 156 -46.64 -24.83 5.25
C GLU A 156 -46.17 -26.09 4.51
N GLU A 157 -44.91 -26.15 4.11
CA GLU A 157 -44.34 -27.32 3.43
C GLU A 157 -44.34 -28.56 4.33
N LEU A 158 -44.00 -28.39 5.62
CA LEU A 158 -44.05 -29.48 6.58
C LEU A 158 -45.50 -29.97 6.79
N LEU A 159 -46.48 -29.08 6.92
CA LEU A 159 -47.88 -29.49 7.07
C LEU A 159 -48.41 -30.22 5.84
N LYS A 160 -48.07 -29.76 4.63
CA LYS A 160 -48.43 -30.46 3.38
C LYS A 160 -47.82 -31.87 3.34
N LYS A 161 -46.59 -32.02 3.82
CA LYS A 161 -45.87 -33.30 3.89
C LYS A 161 -46.44 -34.22 4.96
N TRP A 162 -46.79 -33.67 6.11
CA TRP A 162 -47.20 -34.39 7.31
C TRP A 162 -48.68 -34.81 7.26
N LEU A 163 -49.54 -33.89 6.81
CA LEU A 163 -51.00 -34.03 6.77
C LEU A 163 -51.56 -33.70 5.37
N PRO A 164 -51.18 -34.46 4.32
CA PRO A 164 -51.63 -34.19 2.95
C PRO A 164 -53.13 -34.43 2.80
N ASP A 165 -53.82 -33.51 2.12
CA ASP A 165 -55.22 -33.73 1.73
C ASP A 165 -55.33 -34.74 0.59
N LYS A 166 -55.58 -36.00 0.96
CA LYS A 166 -55.80 -37.08 -0.01
C LYS A 166 -57.08 -36.89 -0.83
N SER A 167 -58.04 -36.10 -0.35
CA SER A 167 -59.30 -35.87 -1.05
C SER A 167 -59.17 -34.86 -2.20
N LYS A 168 -58.07 -34.09 -2.23
CA LYS A 168 -57.81 -32.99 -3.18
C LYS A 168 -58.91 -31.93 -3.21
N LYS A 169 -59.66 -31.79 -2.12
CA LYS A 169 -60.74 -30.81 -1.98
C LYS A 169 -60.24 -29.51 -1.35
N SER A 170 -59.16 -29.56 -0.59
CA SER A 170 -58.55 -28.39 0.01
C SER A 170 -57.76 -27.58 -1.04
N PRO A 171 -58.00 -26.26 -1.15
CA PRO A 171 -57.26 -25.40 -2.09
C PRO A 171 -55.77 -25.26 -1.74
N ASP A 172 -55.38 -25.47 -0.48
CA ASP A 172 -53.99 -25.43 -0.02
C ASP A 172 -53.32 -26.83 0.04
N GLY A 173 -54.05 -27.90 -0.30
CA GLY A 173 -53.54 -29.27 -0.27
C GLY A 173 -53.33 -29.86 1.14
N ILE A 174 -53.79 -29.18 2.19
CA ILE A 174 -53.71 -29.63 3.59
C ILE A 174 -55.09 -30.09 4.05
N ILE A 175 -55.15 -31.13 4.90
CA ILE A 175 -56.43 -31.66 5.40
C ILE A 175 -57.28 -30.54 6.02
N GLN A 176 -58.55 -30.47 5.60
CA GLN A 176 -59.56 -29.61 6.19
C GLN A 176 -60.37 -30.37 7.24
N ILE A 177 -60.68 -29.71 8.34
CA ILE A 177 -61.61 -30.20 9.35
C ILE A 177 -62.76 -29.23 9.51
N ASP A 178 -63.93 -29.79 9.79
CA ASP A 178 -65.11 -29.01 10.16
C ASP A 178 -64.94 -28.52 11.60
N VAL A 179 -64.84 -27.21 11.77
CA VAL A 179 -64.86 -26.51 13.06
C VAL A 179 -66.10 -25.64 13.05
N ASP A 180 -67.07 -25.98 13.90
CA ASP A 180 -68.34 -25.26 14.07
C ASP A 180 -69.14 -25.03 12.77
N GLY A 181 -69.10 -26.00 11.84
CA GLY A 181 -69.80 -25.94 10.55
C GLY A 181 -68.99 -25.31 9.42
N THR A 182 -67.76 -24.86 9.70
CA THR A 182 -66.86 -24.25 8.70
C THR A 182 -65.66 -25.16 8.44
N LEU A 183 -65.46 -25.57 7.19
CA LEU A 183 -64.27 -26.30 6.77
C LEU A 183 -63.04 -25.39 6.86
N THR A 184 -62.15 -25.69 7.79
CA THR A 184 -60.91 -24.95 8.04
C THR A 184 -59.71 -25.88 7.85
N SER A 185 -58.71 -25.47 7.06
CA SER A 185 -57.48 -26.25 6.90
C SER A 185 -56.61 -26.20 8.15
N TYR A 186 -55.73 -27.18 8.38
CA TYR A 186 -54.79 -27.10 9.50
C TYR A 186 -53.85 -25.90 9.42
N LEU A 187 -53.48 -25.46 8.21
CA LEU A 187 -52.73 -24.21 8.05
C LEU A 187 -53.57 -23.02 8.48
N GLN A 188 -54.85 -22.97 8.08
CA GLN A 188 -55.76 -21.93 8.53
C GLN A 188 -56.01 -22.00 10.03
N LEU A 189 -56.08 -23.17 10.66
CA LEU A 189 -56.19 -23.30 12.11
C LEU A 189 -54.92 -22.83 12.81
N LEU A 190 -53.75 -23.15 12.28
CA LEU A 190 -52.49 -22.62 12.80
C LEU A 190 -52.35 -21.12 12.54
N VAL A 191 -52.97 -20.58 11.48
CA VAL A 191 -53.07 -19.14 11.13
C VAL A 191 -54.21 -18.41 11.87
N TYR A 192 -55.25 -19.09 12.33
CA TYR A 192 -56.30 -18.51 13.17
C TYR A 192 -55.83 -18.51 14.62
N THR A 193 -55.23 -19.62 15.04
CA THR A 193 -54.41 -19.69 16.25
C THR A 193 -53.18 -18.80 16.14
N TYR A 194 -52.69 -18.39 14.97
CA TYR A 194 -51.55 -17.45 14.78
C TYR A 194 -51.76 -16.09 15.45
N ILE A 195 -53.01 -15.68 15.69
CA ILE A 195 -53.29 -14.50 16.52
C ILE A 195 -52.94 -14.76 17.99
N VAL A 196 -53.17 -15.97 18.49
CA VAL A 196 -52.79 -16.44 19.84
C VAL A 196 -51.30 -16.82 19.88
N ILE A 197 -50.82 -17.57 18.90
CA ILE A 197 -49.44 -18.04 18.69
C ILE A 197 -48.44 -16.90 18.49
N LYS A 198 -48.81 -15.75 17.89
CA LYS A 198 -47.90 -14.58 17.84
C LYS A 198 -47.67 -13.94 19.20
N GLN A 199 -48.60 -14.11 20.15
CA GLN A 199 -48.38 -13.66 21.53
C GLN A 199 -47.42 -14.61 22.27
N ASP A 200 -47.38 -15.90 21.87
CA ASP A 200 -46.58 -16.94 22.55
C ASP A 200 -45.34 -17.44 21.75
N GLY A 201 -45.11 -16.97 20.52
CA GLY A 201 -43.87 -17.19 19.75
C GLY A 201 -43.79 -18.43 18.85
N PHE A 202 -44.91 -19.03 18.42
CA PHE A 202 -44.90 -20.28 17.63
C PHE A 202 -44.88 -20.14 16.09
N ASP A 203 -44.38 -19.03 15.55
CA ASP A 203 -44.41 -18.75 14.10
C ASP A 203 -43.26 -19.38 13.30
N THR A 204 -42.35 -20.10 13.98
CA THR A 204 -41.19 -20.77 13.39
C THR A 204 -41.29 -22.29 13.54
N VAL A 205 -40.71 -23.05 12.61
CA VAL A 205 -40.68 -24.52 12.71
C VAL A 205 -40.04 -24.96 14.02
N GLU A 206 -39.00 -24.25 14.48
CA GLU A 206 -38.29 -24.53 15.73
C GLU A 206 -39.21 -24.56 16.95
N SER A 207 -40.16 -23.62 17.02
CA SER A 207 -41.11 -23.52 18.13
C SER A 207 -42.05 -24.73 18.26
N TRP A 208 -42.22 -25.52 17.19
CA TRP A 208 -43.08 -26.71 17.23
C TRP A 208 -42.50 -27.82 18.09
N GLU A 209 -41.21 -27.77 18.43
CA GLU A 209 -40.60 -28.74 19.35
C GLU A 209 -41.33 -28.78 20.69
N ASP A 210 -41.80 -27.61 21.16
CA ASP A 210 -42.42 -27.45 22.47
C ASP A 210 -43.94 -27.71 22.50
N LEU A 211 -44.59 -27.86 21.33
CA LEU A 211 -46.04 -28.12 21.28
C LEU A 211 -46.42 -29.45 21.93
N THR A 212 -47.28 -29.40 22.95
CA THR A 212 -47.78 -30.59 23.66
C THR A 212 -49.02 -31.20 22.99
N GLU A 213 -49.42 -32.39 23.44
CA GLU A 213 -50.65 -33.03 22.96
C GLU A 213 -51.89 -32.18 23.32
N GLU A 214 -51.87 -31.54 24.49
CA GLU A 214 -52.90 -30.66 25.01
C GLU A 214 -53.06 -29.40 24.16
N ASP A 215 -51.95 -28.77 23.74
CA ASP A 215 -51.97 -27.59 22.89
C ASP A 215 -52.65 -27.90 21.54
N LEU A 216 -52.26 -29.02 20.93
CA LEU A 216 -52.82 -29.46 19.64
C LEU A 216 -54.30 -29.85 19.76
N LYS A 217 -54.72 -30.46 20.88
CA LYS A 217 -56.15 -30.69 21.18
C LYS A 217 -56.90 -29.37 21.31
N GLY A 218 -56.32 -28.39 21.99
CA GLY A 218 -56.86 -27.02 22.09
C GLY A 218 -57.01 -26.33 20.73
N MET A 219 -56.14 -26.65 19.78
CA MET A 219 -56.21 -26.18 18.38
C MET A 219 -57.19 -26.96 17.50
N GLY A 220 -57.93 -27.93 18.06
CA GLY A 220 -58.95 -28.70 17.33
C GLY A 220 -58.41 -29.91 16.55
N PHE A 221 -57.20 -30.39 16.82
CA PHE A 221 -56.70 -31.61 16.16
C PHE A 221 -57.52 -32.84 16.58
N LYS A 222 -58.06 -33.57 15.60
CA LYS A 222 -58.70 -34.86 15.83
C LYS A 222 -57.65 -35.89 16.26
N THR A 223 -58.03 -36.83 17.14
CA THR A 223 -57.13 -37.85 17.73
C THR A 223 -56.25 -38.58 16.72
N GLY A 224 -56.79 -38.90 15.54
CA GLY A 224 -56.04 -39.56 14.46
C GLY A 224 -54.95 -38.67 13.86
N HIS A 225 -55.25 -37.40 13.56
CA HIS A 225 -54.29 -36.44 13.01
C HIS A 225 -53.27 -36.00 14.05
N LEU A 226 -53.69 -35.85 15.31
CA LEU A 226 -52.83 -35.58 16.45
C LEU A 226 -51.70 -36.61 16.57
N ARG A 227 -52.03 -37.90 16.50
CA ARG A 227 -51.04 -38.99 16.57
C ARG A 227 -50.05 -38.95 15.41
N VAL A 228 -50.53 -38.64 14.19
CA VAL A 228 -49.67 -38.54 12.99
C VAL A 228 -48.73 -37.33 13.11
N PHE A 229 -49.26 -36.17 13.49
CA PHE A 229 -48.48 -34.95 13.68
C PHE A 229 -47.40 -35.14 14.75
N LEU A 230 -47.75 -35.62 15.95
CA LEU A 230 -46.78 -35.84 17.03
C LEU A 230 -45.67 -36.82 16.64
N LYS A 231 -46.01 -37.91 15.92
CA LYS A 231 -45.00 -38.86 15.43
C LYS A 231 -44.03 -38.19 14.45
N GLN A 232 -44.55 -37.48 13.45
CA GLN A 232 -43.72 -36.82 12.43
C GLN A 232 -42.90 -35.67 13.00
N LYS A 233 -43.46 -34.94 13.97
CA LYS A 233 -42.77 -33.92 14.76
C LYS A 233 -41.55 -34.51 15.47
N THR A 234 -41.74 -35.58 16.24
CA THR A 234 -40.64 -36.26 16.95
C THR A 234 -39.57 -36.76 15.98
N GLU A 235 -39.96 -37.46 14.91
CA GLU A 235 -39.03 -37.95 13.88
C GLU A 235 -38.24 -36.81 13.22
N TYR A 236 -38.89 -35.67 12.94
CA TYR A 236 -38.27 -34.49 12.35
C TYR A 236 -37.20 -33.89 13.28
N PHE A 237 -37.54 -33.61 14.54
CA PHE A 237 -36.60 -32.98 15.48
C PHE A 237 -35.48 -33.94 15.91
N GLU A 238 -35.74 -35.24 16.06
CA GLU A 238 -34.67 -36.23 16.26
C GLU A 238 -33.72 -36.29 15.07
N GLY A 239 -34.25 -36.24 13.84
CA GLY A 239 -33.45 -36.17 12.62
C GLY A 239 -32.59 -34.91 12.57
N LYS A 240 -33.17 -33.75 12.91
CA LYS A 240 -32.45 -32.45 12.98
C LYS A 240 -31.34 -32.47 14.05
N LYS A 241 -31.61 -33.05 15.23
CA LYS A 241 -30.60 -33.22 16.30
C LYS A 241 -29.43 -34.11 15.86
N LYS A 242 -29.72 -35.28 15.25
CA LYS A 242 -28.69 -36.19 14.73
C LYS A 242 -27.85 -35.53 13.63
N LYS A 243 -28.49 -34.80 12.70
CA LYS A 243 -27.80 -34.05 11.65
C LYS A 243 -26.90 -32.96 12.24
N GLY A 244 -27.40 -32.19 13.21
CA GLY A 244 -26.61 -31.18 13.90
C GLY A 244 -25.43 -31.76 14.68
N GLU A 245 -25.58 -32.93 15.31
CA GLU A 245 -24.47 -33.63 15.97
C GLU A 245 -23.43 -34.12 14.96
N GLN A 246 -23.85 -34.68 13.82
CA GLN A 246 -22.95 -35.06 12.73
C GLN A 246 -22.19 -33.87 12.15
N GLU A 247 -22.87 -32.74 11.92
CA GLU A 247 -22.24 -31.50 11.45
C GLU A 247 -21.25 -30.95 12.46
N ARG A 248 -21.58 -31.01 13.76
CA ARG A 248 -20.66 -30.61 14.84
C ARG A 248 -19.43 -31.50 14.91
N LEU A 249 -19.58 -32.82 14.75
CA LEU A 249 -18.46 -33.76 14.68
C LEU A 249 -17.58 -33.50 13.44
N ALA A 250 -18.20 -33.24 12.29
CA ALA A 250 -17.46 -32.88 11.07
C ALA A 250 -16.72 -31.54 11.19
N LEU A 251 -17.27 -30.58 11.92
CA LEU A 251 -16.60 -29.31 12.22
C LEU A 251 -15.39 -29.53 13.13
N LEU A 252 -15.53 -30.38 14.16
CA LEU A 252 -14.44 -30.73 15.08
C LEU A 252 -13.29 -31.43 14.36
N ASP A 253 -13.61 -32.35 13.43
CA ASP A 253 -12.62 -33.05 12.61
C ASP A 253 -11.86 -32.10 11.69
N LYS A 254 -12.56 -31.15 11.05
CA LYS A 254 -11.93 -30.06 10.27
C LYS A 254 -11.03 -29.17 11.13
N GLU A 255 -11.43 -28.87 12.36
CA GLU A 255 -10.61 -28.08 13.28
C GLU A 255 -9.34 -28.83 13.71
N LEU A 256 -9.45 -30.13 13.97
CA LEU A 256 -8.30 -30.99 14.27
C LEU A 256 -7.34 -31.07 13.08
N GLN A 257 -7.85 -31.30 11.88
CA GLN A 257 -7.05 -31.31 10.65
C GLN A 257 -6.32 -29.97 10.44
N SER A 258 -7.02 -28.84 10.63
CA SER A 258 -6.41 -27.51 10.51
C SER A 258 -5.30 -27.29 11.55
N LYS A 259 -5.46 -27.80 12.78
CA LYS A 259 -4.42 -27.73 13.82
C LYS A 259 -3.21 -28.59 13.48
N GLU A 260 -3.39 -29.76 12.88
CA GLU A 260 -2.30 -30.62 12.42
C GLU A 260 -1.54 -29.99 11.25
N ASP A 261 -2.26 -29.42 10.29
CA ASP A 261 -1.66 -28.71 9.15
C ASP A 261 -0.86 -27.49 9.62
N ALA A 262 -1.38 -26.73 10.59
CA ALA A 262 -0.66 -25.60 11.20
C ALA A 262 0.64 -26.05 11.89
N LYS A 263 0.62 -27.16 12.63
CA LYS A 263 1.84 -27.73 13.25
C LYS A 263 2.85 -28.17 12.19
N LYS A 264 2.40 -28.78 11.09
CA LYS A 264 3.26 -29.20 9.98
C LYS A 264 3.89 -28.01 9.27
N GLN A 265 3.13 -26.93 9.06
CA GLN A 265 3.65 -25.69 8.48
C GLN A 265 4.69 -25.02 9.41
N GLU A 266 4.44 -25.02 10.72
CA GLU A 266 5.39 -24.48 11.70
C GLU A 266 6.71 -25.28 11.69
N HIS A 267 6.64 -26.61 11.68
CA HIS A 267 7.82 -27.46 11.57
C HIS A 267 8.61 -27.16 10.28
N LEU A 268 7.93 -27.03 9.14
CA LEU A 268 8.56 -26.70 7.86
C LEU A 268 9.22 -25.30 7.89
N ARG A 269 8.62 -24.33 8.60
CA ARG A 269 9.20 -23.00 8.79
C ARG A 269 10.50 -23.08 9.59
N GLN A 270 10.49 -23.81 10.71
CA GLN A 270 11.67 -24.01 11.56
C GLN A 270 12.81 -24.70 10.80
N GLU A 271 12.49 -25.70 9.96
CA GLU A 271 13.46 -26.37 9.10
C GLU A 271 14.10 -25.41 8.07
N ARG A 272 13.29 -24.54 7.44
CA ARG A 272 13.80 -23.50 6.52
C ARG A 272 14.70 -22.50 7.23
N GLU A 273 14.33 -22.05 8.42
CA GLU A 273 15.15 -21.13 9.22
C GLU A 273 16.49 -21.77 9.62
N LEU A 274 16.49 -23.06 9.98
CA LEU A 274 17.71 -23.79 10.30
C LEU A 274 18.62 -23.92 9.06
N ASN A 275 18.05 -24.23 7.90
CA ASN A 275 18.80 -24.32 6.64
C ASN A 275 19.39 -22.96 6.23
N GLN A 276 18.65 -21.86 6.39
CA GLN A 276 19.16 -20.51 6.14
C GLN A 276 20.30 -20.13 7.09
N LYS A 277 20.20 -20.48 8.37
CA LYS A 277 21.30 -20.26 9.34
C LYS A 277 22.55 -21.03 8.94
N LEU A 278 22.40 -22.29 8.53
CA LEU A 278 23.52 -23.12 8.08
C LEU A 278 24.18 -22.55 6.80
N GLU A 279 23.39 -22.03 5.87
CA GLU A 279 23.90 -21.38 4.66
C GLU A 279 24.65 -20.07 4.98
N LEU A 280 24.11 -19.25 5.88
CA LEU A 280 24.77 -18.03 6.34
C LEU A 280 26.10 -18.32 7.03
N GLU A 281 26.17 -19.39 7.82
CA GLU A 281 27.40 -19.82 8.47
C GLU A 281 28.46 -20.28 7.46
N LYS A 282 28.06 -21.03 6.42
CA LYS A 282 28.96 -21.40 5.31
C LYS A 282 29.53 -20.18 4.60
N LEU A 283 28.69 -19.18 4.31
CA LEU A 283 29.12 -17.93 3.69
C LEU A 283 30.11 -17.15 4.57
N LYS A 284 29.90 -17.11 5.89
CA LYS A 284 30.85 -16.48 6.82
C LYS A 284 32.22 -17.16 6.81
N VAL A 285 32.25 -18.50 6.80
CA VAL A 285 33.50 -19.26 6.71
C VAL A 285 34.21 -18.99 5.39
N GLU A 286 33.47 -18.88 4.28
CA GLU A 286 34.04 -18.56 2.96
C GLU A 286 34.61 -17.13 2.90
N GLN A 287 33.89 -16.15 3.44
CA GLN A 287 34.37 -14.76 3.53
C GLN A 287 35.65 -14.64 4.36
N GLU A 288 35.75 -15.36 5.47
CA GLU A 288 36.96 -15.37 6.29
C GLU A 288 38.14 -16.00 5.55
N LYS A 289 37.92 -17.07 4.78
CA LYS A 289 38.96 -17.65 3.90
C LYS A 289 39.43 -16.66 2.84
N LEU A 290 38.51 -15.95 2.18
CA LEU A 290 38.86 -14.93 1.18
C LEU A 290 39.65 -13.77 1.80
N LYS A 291 39.30 -13.37 3.02
CA LYS A 291 40.03 -12.35 3.77
C LYS A 291 41.46 -12.81 4.08
N GLN A 292 41.63 -14.03 4.58
CA GLN A 292 42.97 -14.61 4.83
C GLN A 292 43.81 -14.72 3.55
N GLU A 293 43.19 -15.08 2.42
CA GLU A 293 43.90 -15.13 1.13
C GLU A 293 44.30 -13.74 0.65
N LYS A 294 43.44 -12.73 0.83
CA LYS A 294 43.75 -11.34 0.49
C LYS A 294 44.91 -10.81 1.33
N ASP A 295 44.88 -11.01 2.64
CA ASP A 295 45.95 -10.61 3.56
C ASP A 295 47.29 -11.30 3.19
N LYS A 296 47.24 -12.56 2.75
CA LYS A 296 48.41 -13.28 2.25
C LYS A 296 48.95 -12.64 0.96
N ARG A 297 48.08 -12.34 -0.01
CA ARG A 297 48.46 -11.68 -1.28
C ARG A 297 49.05 -10.29 -1.06
N GLU A 298 48.48 -9.51 -0.15
CA GLU A 298 48.99 -8.16 0.19
C GLU A 298 50.40 -8.25 0.78
N LYS A 299 50.67 -9.20 1.69
CA LYS A 299 52.02 -9.45 2.22
C LYS A 299 53.01 -9.91 1.15
N GLU A 300 52.58 -10.77 0.23
CA GLU A 300 53.42 -11.20 -0.90
C GLU A 300 53.71 -10.04 -1.89
N GLU A 301 52.78 -9.11 -2.07
CA GLU A 301 52.98 -7.92 -2.89
C GLU A 301 53.91 -6.91 -2.21
N GLU A 302 53.73 -6.66 -0.91
CA GLU A 302 54.62 -5.82 -0.10
C GLU A 302 56.06 -6.33 -0.14
N TYR A 303 56.25 -7.65 0.02
CA TYR A 303 57.56 -8.28 -0.11
C TYR A 303 58.17 -8.08 -1.50
N ARG A 304 57.38 -8.18 -2.57
CA ARG A 304 57.83 -7.92 -3.94
C ARG A 304 58.23 -6.45 -4.15
N ARG A 305 57.48 -5.51 -3.58
CA ARG A 305 57.83 -4.07 -3.62
C ARG A 305 59.15 -3.79 -2.92
N LEU A 306 59.35 -4.36 -1.72
CA LEU A 306 60.61 -4.24 -0.99
C LEU A 306 61.81 -4.81 -1.78
N GLN A 307 61.62 -5.92 -2.48
CA GLN A 307 62.68 -6.47 -3.36
C GLN A 307 62.96 -5.56 -4.56
N ALA A 308 61.93 -5.00 -5.19
CA ALA A 308 62.08 -4.08 -6.31
C ALA A 308 62.78 -2.78 -5.89
N ASP A 309 62.40 -2.19 -4.76
CA ASP A 309 63.03 -0.98 -4.21
C ASP A 309 64.50 -1.21 -3.90
N ARG A 310 64.84 -2.37 -3.31
CA ARG A 310 66.24 -2.75 -3.06
C ARG A 310 67.04 -2.85 -4.37
N GLN A 311 66.43 -3.38 -5.43
CA GLN A 311 67.08 -3.51 -6.72
C GLN A 311 67.25 -2.15 -7.43
N GLN A 312 66.26 -1.27 -7.33
CA GLN A 312 66.35 0.10 -7.81
C GLN A 312 67.43 0.89 -7.05
N GLN A 313 67.55 0.75 -5.73
CA GLN A 313 68.62 1.40 -4.96
C GLN A 313 70.01 1.00 -5.47
N LEU A 314 70.22 -0.30 -5.72
CA LEU A 314 71.47 -0.81 -6.29
C LEU A 314 71.73 -0.26 -7.70
N GLU A 315 70.69 -0.12 -8.53
CA GLU A 315 70.80 0.45 -9.87
C GLU A 315 71.07 1.96 -9.84
N LEU A 316 70.40 2.70 -8.95
CA LEU A 316 70.61 4.12 -8.74
C LEU A 316 72.02 4.40 -8.21
N GLU A 317 72.55 3.53 -7.35
CA GLU A 317 73.94 3.60 -6.86
C GLU A 317 74.94 3.39 -8.01
N LYS A 318 74.69 2.42 -8.90
CA LYS A 318 75.48 2.23 -10.14
C LYS A 318 75.42 3.47 -11.04
N LEU A 319 74.22 3.99 -11.27
CA LEU A 319 74.00 5.19 -12.08
C LEU A 319 74.65 6.41 -11.46
N ARG A 320 74.67 6.55 -10.13
CA ARG A 320 75.33 7.65 -9.45
C ARG A 320 76.85 7.60 -9.68
N LEU A 321 77.46 6.41 -9.55
CA LEU A 321 78.87 6.20 -9.87
C LEU A 321 79.17 6.51 -11.35
N GLU A 322 78.24 6.18 -12.25
CA GLU A 322 78.35 6.47 -13.68
C GLU A 322 78.11 7.94 -14.01
N THR A 323 77.19 8.61 -13.32
CA THR A 323 76.91 10.04 -13.46
C THR A 323 78.02 10.87 -12.86
N GLU A 324 78.68 10.43 -11.78
CA GLU A 324 79.90 11.06 -11.28
C GLU A 324 81.05 10.93 -12.32
N ARG A 325 81.06 9.85 -13.10
CA ARG A 325 81.91 9.69 -14.29
C ARG A 325 81.54 10.63 -15.44
N VAL A 326 80.26 10.81 -15.73
CA VAL A 326 79.75 11.61 -16.87
C VAL A 326 79.66 13.11 -16.54
N LYS A 327 79.41 13.51 -15.29
CA LYS A 327 79.52 14.91 -14.82
C LYS A 327 80.95 15.43 -14.87
N ALA A 328 81.95 14.55 -14.83
CA ALA A 328 83.31 14.92 -15.19
C ALA A 328 83.46 15.26 -16.69
N GLN A 329 82.45 15.00 -17.52
CA GLN A 329 82.51 15.08 -18.99
C GLN A 329 81.49 16.03 -19.64
N ALA A 330 80.42 16.46 -18.96
CA ALA A 330 79.32 17.14 -19.65
C ALA A 330 78.71 18.31 -18.85
N SER A 331 79.31 19.49 -19.02
CA SER A 331 78.67 20.79 -18.92
C SER A 331 78.16 21.20 -20.32
N ASN A 332 76.85 21.19 -20.58
CA ASN A 332 76.14 22.14 -21.49
C ASN A 332 74.67 21.74 -21.78
N SER A 333 73.79 22.76 -21.72
CA SER A 333 72.45 22.94 -22.33
C SER A 333 71.33 21.94 -21.98
N GLY A 334 70.07 22.33 -21.73
CA GLY A 334 69.35 23.60 -21.92
C GLY A 334 68.04 23.35 -22.69
N ASP A 335 66.92 23.29 -21.94
CA ASP A 335 65.49 23.58 -22.19
C ASP A 335 64.76 23.32 -23.52
N ASP A 336 63.53 22.80 -23.44
CA ASP A 336 62.27 23.51 -23.82
C ASP A 336 61.01 22.62 -23.69
N GLU A 337 59.96 23.12 -23.04
CA GLU A 337 58.70 22.43 -22.74
C GLU A 337 57.48 23.11 -23.38
N LYS A 338 56.48 22.33 -23.83
CA LYS A 338 55.44 22.70 -24.80
C LYS A 338 54.04 22.66 -24.15
N GLN A 339 53.29 23.78 -24.25
CA GLN A 339 51.95 24.00 -23.68
C GLN A 339 50.88 22.97 -24.11
N SER A 340 50.05 22.53 -23.16
CA SER A 340 48.93 21.61 -23.36
C SER A 340 47.61 22.19 -22.85
N LYS A 341 46.52 21.83 -23.55
CA LYS A 341 45.14 22.28 -23.31
C LYS A 341 44.50 21.34 -22.28
N SER A 342 43.96 21.88 -21.19
CA SER A 342 43.32 21.09 -20.14
C SER A 342 41.83 20.87 -20.42
N GLU A 343 41.41 19.61 -20.41
CA GLU A 343 40.01 19.19 -20.50
C GLU A 343 39.66 18.45 -19.21
N ALA A 344 38.70 18.96 -18.45
CA ALA A 344 38.20 18.31 -17.24
C ALA A 344 36.96 17.47 -17.61
N VAL A 345 37.14 16.16 -17.68
CA VAL A 345 36.06 15.20 -17.97
C VAL A 345 35.62 14.54 -16.68
N VAL A 346 34.36 14.74 -16.29
CA VAL A 346 33.75 14.04 -15.15
C VAL A 346 32.89 12.89 -15.69
N LYS A 347 33.37 11.66 -15.52
CA LYS A 347 32.63 10.44 -15.89
C LYS A 347 31.90 9.90 -14.66
N GLY A 348 30.57 9.90 -14.69
CA GLY A 348 29.74 9.28 -13.65
C GLY A 348 29.39 7.82 -13.97
N SER A 349 29.20 7.01 -12.92
CA SER A 349 28.52 5.72 -13.02
C SER A 349 27.00 5.92 -13.15
N ASP A 350 26.27 4.85 -13.43
CA ASP A 350 24.82 4.82 -13.31
C ASP A 350 24.40 5.24 -11.91
N ILE A 351 23.55 6.26 -11.80
CA ILE A 351 23.08 6.75 -10.50
C ILE A 351 21.56 6.68 -10.45
N HIS A 352 21.07 6.05 -9.38
CA HIS A 352 19.65 5.89 -9.09
C HIS A 352 19.33 6.64 -7.82
N PHE A 353 18.35 7.53 -7.89
CA PHE A 353 17.89 8.30 -6.74
C PHE A 353 16.40 8.08 -6.50
N TYR A 354 16.04 7.95 -5.23
CA TYR A 354 14.67 7.88 -4.77
C TYR A 354 14.27 9.22 -4.16
N GLY A 355 13.02 9.62 -4.40
CA GLY A 355 12.44 10.80 -3.79
C GLY A 355 12.33 10.63 -2.28
N GLU A 356 12.91 11.56 -1.54
CA GLU A 356 12.65 11.68 -0.10
C GLU A 356 11.28 12.31 0.16
N HIS A 357 10.78 12.19 1.38
CA HIS A 357 9.51 12.81 1.76
C HIS A 357 9.56 14.34 1.78
N ASN A 358 10.76 14.93 1.76
CA ASN A 358 10.95 16.36 1.63
C ASN A 358 10.87 16.76 0.15
N ASP A 359 10.02 17.73 -0.17
CA ASP A 359 9.89 18.25 -1.54
C ASP A 359 11.04 19.21 -1.88
N SER A 360 12.26 18.89 -1.44
CA SER A 360 13.44 19.74 -1.56
C SER A 360 14.40 19.24 -2.64
N ARG A 361 15.11 20.20 -3.25
CA ARG A 361 16.20 19.92 -4.18
C ARG A 361 17.37 19.30 -3.42
N GLN A 362 18.04 18.35 -4.05
CA GLN A 362 19.16 17.61 -3.49
C GLN A 362 20.38 17.70 -4.39
N LEU A 363 21.58 17.62 -3.81
CA LEU A 363 22.82 17.65 -4.55
C LEU A 363 22.97 16.38 -5.42
N LEU A 364 23.11 16.56 -6.74
CA LEU A 364 23.25 15.47 -7.71
C LEU A 364 24.62 14.80 -7.61
N VAL A 365 25.68 15.62 -7.66
CA VAL A 365 27.08 15.21 -7.56
C VAL A 365 27.70 15.98 -6.41
N ARG A 366 28.42 15.29 -5.52
CA ARG A 366 29.07 15.93 -4.35
C ARG A 366 30.19 16.88 -4.73
N ASP A 367 30.74 16.71 -5.93
CA ASP A 367 31.85 17.51 -6.42
C ASP A 367 31.42 18.95 -6.73
N GLU A 368 32.29 19.87 -6.33
CA GLU A 368 32.13 21.30 -6.56
C GLU A 368 33.10 21.74 -7.66
N ILE A 369 32.59 22.42 -8.68
CA ILE A 369 33.43 22.96 -9.74
C ILE A 369 33.77 24.41 -9.37
N LYS A 370 35.02 24.66 -8.97
CA LYS A 370 35.49 26.01 -8.68
C LYS A 370 35.94 26.69 -9.97
N CYS A 371 35.31 27.80 -10.32
CA CYS A 371 35.67 28.59 -11.49
C CYS A 371 36.80 29.55 -11.14
N SER A 372 38.06 29.13 -11.23
CA SER A 372 39.20 30.04 -10.98
C SER A 372 39.31 31.17 -12.01
N LEU A 373 38.76 30.98 -13.20
CA LEU A 373 38.77 31.92 -14.32
C LEU A 373 37.38 32.10 -14.91
N ALA A 374 37.27 33.04 -15.87
CA ALA A 374 36.04 33.25 -16.63
C ALA A 374 35.68 32.00 -17.45
N VAL A 375 34.42 31.57 -17.35
CA VAL A 375 33.90 30.43 -18.11
C VAL A 375 33.44 30.92 -19.48
N GLU A 376 33.92 30.30 -20.55
CA GLU A 376 33.50 30.64 -21.92
C GLU A 376 32.30 29.83 -22.39
N SER A 377 32.23 28.56 -22.01
CA SER A 377 31.10 27.70 -22.34
C SER A 377 30.94 26.54 -21.37
N ILE A 378 29.71 26.04 -21.28
CA ILE A 378 29.34 24.85 -20.50
C ILE A 378 28.61 23.91 -21.43
N ASN A 379 29.07 22.66 -21.53
CA ASN A 379 28.34 21.61 -22.24
C ASN A 379 27.85 20.55 -21.24
N VAL A 380 26.54 20.47 -21.07
CA VAL A 380 25.94 19.45 -20.21
C VAL A 380 25.28 18.40 -21.10
N SER A 381 25.55 17.12 -20.85
CA SER A 381 24.86 16.03 -21.52
C SER A 381 24.54 14.89 -20.56
N CYS A 382 23.38 14.28 -20.71
CA CYS A 382 23.01 13.12 -19.92
C CYS A 382 22.01 12.25 -20.68
N GLN A 383 21.87 11.01 -20.23
CA GLN A 383 20.71 10.18 -20.52
C GLN A 383 19.96 9.99 -19.22
N TRP A 384 18.66 10.29 -19.21
CA TRP A 384 17.86 10.30 -17.99
C TRP A 384 16.41 9.91 -18.26
N LYS A 385 15.71 9.49 -17.21
CA LYS A 385 14.25 9.29 -17.19
C LYS A 385 13.68 9.47 -15.79
N ASP A 386 12.38 9.74 -15.75
CA ASP A 386 11.56 9.71 -14.53
C ASP A 386 11.08 8.28 -14.20
N GLN A 387 10.41 8.12 -13.06
CA GLN A 387 9.69 6.90 -12.68
C GLN A 387 8.68 6.56 -13.80
N GLY A 388 8.78 5.42 -14.47
CA GLY A 388 8.11 5.18 -15.76
C GLY A 388 6.56 5.24 -15.81
N TRP A 389 5.88 5.66 -14.75
CA TRP A 389 4.42 5.80 -14.63
C TRP A 389 4.04 7.02 -13.75
N GLY A 390 2.82 7.54 -13.93
CA GLY A 390 2.30 8.65 -13.13
C GLY A 390 2.76 10.04 -13.58
N ASN A 391 2.76 11.01 -12.65
CA ASN A 391 3.14 12.39 -12.92
C ASN A 391 4.66 12.54 -12.99
N GLN A 392 5.15 13.23 -14.03
CA GLN A 392 6.56 13.53 -14.18
C GLN A 392 6.94 14.75 -13.35
N LYS A 393 7.96 14.62 -12.52
CA LYS A 393 8.42 15.68 -11.61
C LYS A 393 9.93 15.87 -11.64
N SER A 394 10.68 14.90 -12.15
CA SER A 394 12.13 14.90 -12.05
C SER A 394 12.77 16.03 -12.86
N ARG A 395 13.69 16.80 -12.26
CA ARG A 395 14.38 17.96 -12.88
C ARG A 395 15.85 18.02 -12.50
N LEU A 396 16.65 18.65 -13.36
CA LEU A 396 18.07 18.93 -13.14
C LEU A 396 18.37 20.42 -13.18
N TYR A 397 19.16 20.88 -12.22
CA TYR A 397 19.51 22.28 -12.06
C TYR A 397 21.02 22.47 -11.98
N LEU A 398 21.49 23.61 -12.49
CA LEU A 398 22.81 24.15 -12.23
C LEU A 398 22.67 25.33 -11.26
N CYS A 399 23.29 25.19 -10.10
CA CYS A 399 23.32 26.23 -9.07
C CYS A 399 24.70 26.91 -9.07
N ILE A 400 24.71 28.24 -9.11
CA ILE A 400 25.90 29.07 -9.03
C ILE A 400 25.98 29.67 -7.64
N PHE A 401 27.08 29.43 -6.94
CA PHE A 401 27.38 30.01 -5.65
C PHE A 401 28.55 30.99 -5.77
N ASP A 402 28.52 32.07 -5.00
CA ASP A 402 29.68 32.96 -4.90
C ASP A 402 30.82 32.34 -4.07
N SER A 403 31.94 33.05 -3.94
CA SER A 403 33.09 32.62 -3.15
C SER A 403 32.80 32.43 -1.66
N ASN A 404 31.70 32.99 -1.14
CA ASN A 404 31.22 32.82 0.22
C ASN A 404 30.15 31.73 0.36
N ARG A 405 29.95 30.90 -0.67
CA ARG A 405 28.91 29.85 -0.75
C ARG A 405 27.48 30.37 -0.64
N LYS A 406 27.23 31.64 -0.99
CA LYS A 406 25.87 32.17 -1.12
C LYS A 406 25.36 31.89 -2.52
N GLU A 407 24.16 31.31 -2.62
CA GLU A 407 23.51 31.03 -3.91
C GLU A 407 23.25 32.35 -4.66
N LYS A 408 23.81 32.48 -5.87
CA LYS A 408 23.60 33.62 -6.77
C LYS A 408 22.39 33.38 -7.66
N LYS A 409 22.35 32.24 -8.35
CA LYS A 409 21.33 31.87 -9.32
C LYS A 409 21.23 30.37 -9.53
N GLU A 410 20.05 29.96 -9.98
CA GLU A 410 19.72 28.60 -10.39
C GLU A 410 19.18 28.61 -11.83
N TYR A 411 19.52 27.56 -12.58
CA TYR A 411 19.02 27.33 -13.94
C TYR A 411 18.55 25.90 -14.12
N ASP A 412 17.32 25.71 -14.61
CA ASP A 412 16.83 24.41 -15.08
C ASP A 412 17.51 24.07 -16.41
N LEU A 413 18.18 22.93 -16.45
CA LEU A 413 19.01 22.53 -17.59
C LEU A 413 18.21 21.86 -18.70
N PHE A 414 17.15 21.10 -18.37
CA PHE A 414 16.49 20.21 -19.35
C PHE A 414 14.96 20.13 -19.22
N ASN A 415 14.35 20.93 -18.34
CA ASN A 415 12.95 20.84 -17.94
C ASN A 415 12.64 19.52 -17.20
N ILE A 416 11.44 18.98 -17.37
CA ILE A 416 10.97 17.76 -16.70
C ILE A 416 11.49 16.51 -17.44
N ALA A 417 11.95 15.51 -16.69
CA ALA A 417 12.41 14.24 -17.22
C ALA A 417 11.26 13.45 -17.89
N PRO A 418 11.47 12.86 -19.07
CA PRO A 418 10.49 11.97 -19.67
C PRO A 418 10.45 10.60 -18.98
N HIS A 419 9.36 9.86 -19.15
CA HIS A 419 9.22 8.47 -18.64
C HIS A 419 10.17 7.48 -19.30
N ASN A 420 10.62 7.78 -20.53
CA ASN A 420 11.53 6.94 -21.30
C ASN A 420 12.94 7.51 -21.28
N TRP A 421 13.94 6.62 -21.25
CA TRP A 421 15.34 7.00 -21.35
C TRP A 421 15.58 7.90 -22.56
N THR A 422 15.98 9.14 -22.30
CA THR A 422 16.20 10.15 -23.34
C THR A 422 17.58 10.75 -23.16
N LYS A 423 18.37 10.78 -24.25
CA LYS A 423 19.65 11.49 -24.28
C LYS A 423 19.39 12.96 -24.57
N VAL A 424 19.83 13.83 -23.67
CA VAL A 424 19.72 15.29 -23.78
C VAL A 424 21.10 15.92 -23.72
N SER A 425 21.30 17.02 -24.42
CA SER A 425 22.52 17.81 -24.35
C SER A 425 22.19 19.28 -24.62
N GLN A 426 22.82 20.17 -23.86
CA GLN A 426 22.75 21.60 -24.05
C GLN A 426 24.15 22.22 -23.93
N THR A 427 24.42 23.18 -24.81
CA THR A 427 25.63 23.99 -24.78
C THR A 427 25.26 25.42 -24.47
N PHE A 428 25.84 25.97 -23.42
CA PHE A 428 25.71 27.35 -23.02
C PHE A 428 27.00 28.07 -23.38
N SER A 429 26.93 29.04 -24.30
CA SER A 429 28.08 29.86 -24.69
C SER A 429 28.19 31.11 -23.81
N ALA A 430 29.25 31.90 -23.99
CA ALA A 430 29.46 33.17 -23.31
C ALA A 430 28.31 34.18 -23.48
N THR A 431 27.46 34.02 -24.50
CA THR A 431 26.29 34.89 -24.71
C THR A 431 25.06 34.45 -23.91
N SER A 432 25.04 33.22 -23.38
CA SER A 432 23.95 32.70 -22.56
C SER A 432 23.90 33.35 -21.18
N ASP A 433 22.69 33.51 -20.64
CA ASP A 433 22.52 34.11 -19.31
C ASP A 433 23.19 33.28 -18.21
N ILE A 434 23.24 31.95 -18.35
CA ILE A 434 23.94 31.07 -17.40
C ILE A 434 25.41 31.48 -17.29
N VAL A 435 26.12 31.53 -18.41
CA VAL A 435 27.57 31.81 -18.43
C VAL A 435 27.86 33.25 -18.01
N LYS A 436 27.04 34.22 -18.42
CA LYS A 436 27.18 35.63 -18.00
C LYS A 436 27.08 35.84 -16.49
N ASN A 437 26.40 34.95 -15.75
CA ASN A 437 26.24 35.04 -14.31
C ASN A 437 27.38 34.37 -13.52
N ILE A 438 28.30 33.68 -14.21
CA ILE A 438 29.46 33.02 -13.61
C ILE A 438 30.64 33.99 -13.64
N SER A 439 31.20 34.26 -12.47
CA SER A 439 32.38 35.09 -12.27
C SER A 439 33.55 34.25 -11.78
N ALA A 440 34.78 34.70 -12.03
CA ALA A 440 35.96 34.07 -11.43
C ALA A 440 35.84 34.07 -9.90
N GLY A 441 36.07 32.92 -9.28
CA GLY A 441 35.87 32.64 -7.86
C GLY A 441 34.55 31.95 -7.52
N ASP A 442 33.58 31.89 -8.44
CA ASP A 442 32.30 31.20 -8.20
C ASP A 442 32.46 29.68 -8.13
N ILE A 443 31.47 29.02 -7.55
CA ILE A 443 31.37 27.56 -7.41
C ILE A 443 30.10 27.08 -8.12
N LEU A 444 30.23 26.08 -8.98
CA LEU A 444 29.11 25.44 -9.64
C LEU A 444 28.78 24.10 -8.97
N GLN A 445 27.50 23.86 -8.73
CA GLN A 445 26.98 22.58 -8.23
C GLN A 445 25.77 22.15 -9.06
N PHE A 446 25.64 20.84 -9.29
CA PHE A 446 24.46 20.27 -9.94
C PHE A 446 23.48 19.76 -8.90
N HIS A 447 22.24 20.21 -8.98
CA HIS A 447 21.15 19.78 -8.11
C HIS A 447 20.14 18.96 -8.92
N ARG A 448 19.46 18.05 -8.23
CA ARG A 448 18.33 17.29 -8.75
C ARG A 448 17.09 17.56 -7.91
N TYR A 449 15.95 17.32 -8.52
CA TYR A 449 14.67 17.27 -7.85
C TYR A 449 13.92 16.05 -8.36
N VAL A 450 13.42 15.21 -7.47
CA VAL A 450 12.70 13.95 -7.82
C VAL A 450 11.18 14.12 -7.61
N GLY A 451 10.78 15.14 -6.84
CA GLY A 451 9.39 15.38 -6.46
C GLY A 451 8.94 14.57 -5.25
N GLY A 452 8.12 15.18 -4.39
CA GLY A 452 7.53 14.55 -3.21
C GLY A 452 6.33 13.65 -3.53
N GLY A 453 5.83 12.95 -2.51
CA GLY A 453 4.62 12.11 -2.58
C GLY A 453 4.84 10.59 -2.47
N GLY A 454 6.06 10.13 -2.16
CA GLY A 454 6.39 8.71 -2.04
C GLY A 454 6.48 8.00 -3.39
N GLY A 455 7.43 7.07 -3.52
CA GLY A 455 7.56 6.22 -4.71
C GLY A 455 8.07 6.91 -5.98
N HIS A 456 8.58 8.13 -5.88
CA HIS A 456 9.20 8.81 -7.01
C HIS A 456 10.66 8.41 -7.17
N GLU A 457 11.14 8.27 -8.40
CA GLU A 457 12.53 7.91 -8.69
C GLU A 457 13.03 8.61 -9.95
N VAL A 458 14.31 8.97 -9.96
CA VAL A 458 14.99 9.44 -11.15
C VAL A 458 16.22 8.58 -11.41
N LEU A 459 16.37 8.19 -12.67
CA LEU A 459 17.48 7.38 -13.14
C LEU A 459 18.34 8.22 -14.08
N LEU A 460 19.64 8.32 -13.79
CA LEU A 460 20.58 9.15 -14.52
C LEU A 460 21.84 8.40 -14.94
N LEU A 461 22.23 8.65 -16.19
CA LEU A 461 23.51 8.32 -16.81
C LEU A 461 24.14 9.62 -17.28
N VAL A 462 25.07 10.19 -16.52
CA VAL A 462 25.48 11.59 -16.73
C VAL A 462 26.89 11.73 -17.28
N PHE A 463 27.07 12.64 -18.24
CA PHE A 463 28.34 13.02 -18.82
C PHE A 463 28.48 14.56 -18.82
N PHE A 464 29.24 15.11 -17.89
CA PHE A 464 29.47 16.55 -17.80
C PHE A 464 30.76 16.94 -18.53
N PHE A 465 30.68 17.96 -19.39
CA PHE A 465 31.84 18.55 -20.06
C PHE A 465 31.88 20.06 -19.76
N LEU A 466 32.76 20.46 -18.84
CA LEU A 466 33.05 21.88 -18.64
C LEU A 466 34.29 22.25 -19.45
N THR A 467 34.13 23.16 -20.41
CA THR A 467 35.26 23.71 -21.15
C THR A 467 35.59 25.08 -20.61
N ALA A 468 36.53 25.13 -19.65
CA ALA A 468 37.15 26.37 -19.21
C ALA A 468 38.49 26.52 -19.95
N LEU A 469 38.69 27.62 -20.67
CA LEU A 469 40.03 27.99 -21.14
C LEU A 469 40.77 28.61 -19.96
N ALA A 470 41.73 27.87 -19.42
CA ALA A 470 42.64 28.35 -18.41
C ALA A 470 44.08 28.13 -18.86
N GLU A 471 44.86 29.21 -18.87
CA GLU A 471 46.31 29.12 -18.82
C GLU A 471 46.67 28.43 -17.49
N GLU A 472 47.10 27.17 -17.59
CA GLU A 472 47.71 26.35 -16.53
C GLU A 472 46.89 26.09 -15.25
N MET A 473 45.99 25.10 -15.30
CA MET A 473 45.91 24.03 -14.29
C MET A 473 44.84 22.99 -14.68
N CYS A 474 45.21 21.71 -14.70
CA CYS A 474 44.29 20.58 -14.85
C CYS A 474 43.63 20.24 -13.51
N PHE A 475 42.29 20.21 -13.46
CA PHE A 475 41.56 19.57 -12.37
C PHE A 475 41.09 18.18 -12.78
N TYR A 476 41.48 17.15 -12.03
CA TYR A 476 40.86 15.83 -12.06
C TYR A 476 39.84 15.72 -10.93
N VAL A 477 38.59 15.49 -11.28
CA VAL A 477 37.54 15.16 -10.30
C VAL A 477 37.44 13.64 -10.23
N TYR A 478 37.80 13.08 -9.07
CA TYR A 478 37.71 11.64 -8.80
C TYR A 478 36.32 11.29 -8.22
N GLY A 479 35.46 10.70 -9.05
CA GLY A 479 34.19 10.10 -8.64
C GLY A 479 34.24 8.57 -8.65
N ILE A 480 34.07 7.98 -7.46
CA ILE A 480 33.75 6.59 -7.08
C ILE A 480 33.85 5.52 -8.19
N ALA A 481 34.96 4.76 -8.17
CA ALA A 481 35.05 3.46 -8.81
C ALA A 481 34.53 2.37 -7.85
N CYS A 482 33.37 1.78 -8.15
CA CYS A 482 32.98 0.49 -7.61
C CYS A 482 33.01 -0.54 -8.74
N ALA A 483 33.81 -1.59 -8.56
CA ALA A 483 34.08 -2.62 -9.53
C ALA A 483 32.81 -3.39 -9.93
N LEU A 484 32.55 -3.53 -11.24
CA LEU A 484 31.74 -4.61 -11.80
C LEU A 484 32.22 -4.96 -13.23
N SER A 485 32.72 -6.20 -13.33
CA SER A 485 32.91 -7.08 -14.48
C SER A 485 32.71 -6.54 -15.92
N ILE A 486 33.82 -6.45 -16.66
CA ILE A 486 33.82 -6.39 -18.13
C ILE A 486 33.68 -7.83 -18.66
N ASN A 487 32.53 -8.17 -19.20
CA ASN A 487 32.44 -9.23 -20.19
C ASN A 487 32.85 -8.65 -21.55
N ARG A 488 34.02 -9.07 -22.04
CA ARG A 488 34.46 -8.86 -23.42
C ARG A 488 33.55 -9.65 -24.35
N CYS A 489 32.95 -9.00 -25.35
CA CYS A 489 32.89 -9.57 -26.70
C CYS A 489 32.52 -8.54 -27.78
N SER A 490 33.46 -8.38 -28.72
CA SER A 490 33.27 -8.08 -30.15
C SER A 490 32.69 -6.73 -30.59
N LEU A 491 33.57 -5.83 -31.01
CA LEU A 491 33.27 -4.85 -32.07
C LEU A 491 34.48 -4.74 -33.01
N GLN A 492 34.67 -5.77 -33.84
CA GLN A 492 35.42 -5.68 -35.09
C GLN A 492 34.39 -5.75 -36.21
N SER A 493 34.15 -4.63 -36.89
CA SER A 493 33.82 -4.53 -38.34
C SER A 493 33.10 -3.20 -38.60
N LEU A 494 33.84 -2.17 -39.05
CA LEU A 494 33.33 -1.13 -39.94
C LEU A 494 34.50 -0.28 -40.47
N LEU A 495 35.22 -0.89 -41.43
CA LEU A 495 36.00 -0.19 -42.44
C LEU A 495 36.14 -1.16 -43.62
N ARG A 496 35.16 -1.13 -44.53
CA ARG A 496 35.27 -1.41 -45.97
C ARG A 496 33.93 -1.11 -46.65
N LEU A 497 34.01 -0.19 -47.62
CA LEU A 497 32.99 0.47 -48.45
C LEU A 497 32.18 1.56 -47.76
#